data_AF-A0A1E4B2Y4-F1
#
_entry.id   AF-A0A1E4B2Y4-F1
#
_cell.length_a   1.000
_cell.length_b   1.000
_cell.length_c   1.000
_cell.angle_alpha   90.00
_cell.angle_beta   90.00
_cell.angle_gamma   90.00
#
_symmetry.space_group_name_H-M   'P 1'
#
loop_
_entity.id
_entity.type
_entity.pdbx_description
1 polymer ?
#
loop_
_entity_poly.entity_id
_entity_poly.type
_entity_poly.pdbx_seq_one_letter_code
_entity_poly.pdbx_strand_id
1 'polypeptide(L)'
;MRRLRKTRVDGTAAPPPEHPPDKIPMTMRRAVLATLLVGAAACGDARLKKLSENIPRDSAMKLLLDEGAPPDSAPHVYREARYLVDGRFYRIAYYTKTDRKEANDTLEKVAPLLDDELTPIVFVNDTLRVWGWDKWEDIAATIHVPVPPRR
;
A
#
# COMPACT_ATOMS: atom_id res chain seq x y z
N MET A 1 70.10 -49.37 -17.95
CA MET A 1 70.25 -50.55 -17.06
C MET A 1 69.50 -50.29 -15.75
N ARG A 2 68.87 -51.35 -15.21
CA ARG A 2 68.30 -51.55 -13.86
C ARG A 2 67.00 -50.83 -13.46
N ARG A 3 65.92 -51.62 -13.58
CA ARG A 3 64.76 -51.64 -12.68
C ARG A 3 65.20 -51.69 -11.22
N LEU A 4 64.38 -51.14 -10.32
CA LEU A 4 64.08 -51.75 -9.02
C LEU A 4 62.63 -51.40 -8.62
N ARG A 5 61.78 -52.43 -8.66
CA ARG A 5 60.48 -52.50 -7.97
C ARG A 5 60.72 -52.95 -6.53
N LYS A 6 60.00 -52.37 -5.57
CA LYS A 6 59.48 -52.95 -4.30
C LYS A 6 59.15 -51.77 -3.36
N THR A 7 58.08 -51.70 -2.57
CA THR A 7 57.14 -52.71 -2.06
C THR A 7 55.88 -51.98 -1.57
N ARG A 8 54.73 -52.64 -1.70
CA ARG A 8 53.46 -52.33 -1.04
C ARG A 8 53.58 -52.58 0.47
N VAL A 9 52.98 -51.73 1.29
CA VAL A 9 52.45 -52.11 2.62
C VAL A 9 51.09 -51.43 2.76
N ASP A 10 50.06 -52.27 2.90
CA ASP A 10 48.69 -51.89 3.26
C ASP A 10 48.67 -51.29 4.67
N GLY A 11 47.90 -50.21 4.85
CA GLY A 11 47.75 -49.53 6.12
C GLY A 11 46.52 -48.65 6.11
N THR A 12 45.35 -49.29 6.20
CA THR A 12 44.06 -48.67 6.48
C THR A 12 44.15 -47.84 7.77
N ALA A 13 44.18 -46.52 7.63
CA ALA A 13 43.89 -45.59 8.71
C ALA A 13 42.78 -44.66 8.22
N ALA A 14 41.56 -44.92 8.68
CA ALA A 14 40.42 -44.06 8.45
C ALA A 14 40.72 -42.66 9.03
N PRO A 15 40.36 -41.57 8.31
CA PRO A 15 40.52 -40.23 8.86
C PRO A 15 39.57 -40.04 10.06
N PRO A 16 40.03 -39.34 11.13
CA PRO A 16 39.20 -39.04 12.30
C PRO A 16 38.01 -38.16 11.94
N PRO A 17 36.90 -38.25 12.70
CA PRO A 17 35.61 -37.67 12.33
C PRO A 17 35.70 -36.14 12.21
N GLU A 18 35.20 -35.64 11.07
CA GLU A 18 34.98 -34.24 10.79
C GLU A 18 34.14 -33.61 11.92
N HIS A 19 34.67 -32.54 12.52
CA HIS A 19 33.87 -31.68 13.39
C HIS A 19 32.69 -31.13 12.58
N PRO A 20 31.43 -31.34 13.00
CA PRO A 20 30.33 -30.61 12.41
C PRO A 20 30.54 -29.11 12.70
N PRO A 21 30.28 -28.23 11.72
CA PRO A 21 30.44 -26.80 11.91
C PRO A 21 29.56 -26.34 13.08
N ASP A 22 30.13 -25.45 13.89
CA ASP A 22 29.44 -24.68 14.92
C ASP A 22 28.03 -24.35 14.45
N LYS A 23 27.05 -24.95 15.11
CA LYS A 23 25.66 -24.56 14.98
C LYS A 23 25.56 -23.17 15.59
N ILE A 24 25.81 -22.13 14.79
CA ILE A 24 25.29 -20.80 15.07
C ILE A 24 23.79 -21.01 15.21
N PRO A 25 23.16 -20.82 16.38
CA PRO A 25 21.73 -20.70 16.41
C PRO A 25 21.42 -19.39 15.69
N MET A 26 21.24 -19.46 14.36
CA MET A 26 20.40 -18.50 13.66
C MET A 26 19.01 -18.73 14.23
N THR A 27 18.77 -18.09 15.36
CA THR A 27 17.43 -17.78 15.83
C THR A 27 16.87 -16.90 14.72
N MET A 28 16.25 -17.56 13.74
CA MET A 28 15.48 -16.94 12.69
C MET A 28 14.30 -16.30 13.40
N ARG A 29 14.53 -15.12 13.95
CA ARG A 29 13.48 -14.21 14.39
C ARG A 29 12.74 -13.91 13.10
N ARG A 30 11.67 -14.68 12.86
CA ARG A 30 10.61 -14.28 11.94
C ARG A 30 10.13 -12.95 12.49
N ALA A 31 10.73 -11.87 11.98
CA ALA A 31 10.22 -10.53 12.17
C ALA A 31 8.88 -10.53 11.45
N VAL A 32 7.83 -10.84 12.20
CA VAL A 32 6.46 -10.56 11.81
C VAL A 32 6.45 -9.05 11.61
N LEU A 33 6.48 -8.64 10.35
CA LEU A 33 6.30 -7.27 9.95
C LEU A 33 4.88 -6.90 10.41
N ALA A 34 4.79 -6.33 11.61
CA ALA A 34 3.55 -5.83 12.15
C ALA A 34 3.16 -4.64 11.27
N THR A 35 2.29 -4.90 10.28
CA THR A 35 1.64 -3.86 9.50
C THR A 35 0.84 -3.01 10.49
N LEU A 36 1.38 -1.85 10.87
CA LEU A 36 0.64 -0.86 11.64
C LEU A 36 -0.55 -0.42 10.79
N LEU A 37 -1.74 -0.95 11.10
CA LEU A 37 -3.01 -0.40 10.68
C LEU A 37 -3.20 0.95 11.40
N VAL A 38 -2.59 2.00 10.84
CA VAL A 38 -2.97 3.37 11.18
C VAL A 38 -4.25 3.68 10.41
N GLY A 39 -5.38 3.25 10.99
CA GLY A 39 -6.72 3.65 10.56
C GLY A 39 -6.98 5.06 11.04
N ALA A 40 -6.61 6.06 10.23
CA ALA A 40 -7.00 7.44 10.44
C ALA A 40 -8.53 7.55 10.38
N ALA A 41 -9.10 8.47 11.16
CA ALA A 41 -10.53 8.68 11.37
C ALA A 41 -11.26 8.99 10.05
N ALA A 42 -11.65 7.93 9.33
CA ALA A 42 -12.64 8.03 8.28
C ALA A 42 -13.99 8.33 8.97
N CYS A 43 -14.59 9.45 8.61
CA CYS A 43 -15.97 9.77 8.95
C CYS A 43 -16.88 8.61 8.50
N GLY A 44 -17.28 7.75 9.45
CA GLY A 44 -18.48 6.91 9.50
C GLY A 44 -18.74 5.83 8.44
N ASP A 45 -18.18 5.90 7.23
CA ASP A 45 -18.60 5.01 6.13
C ASP A 45 -17.97 3.61 6.26
N ALA A 46 -18.83 2.59 6.36
CA ALA A 46 -18.41 1.20 6.50
C ALA A 46 -17.66 0.67 5.26
N ARG A 47 -17.87 1.26 4.07
CA ARG A 47 -17.19 0.86 2.83
C ARG A 47 -15.71 1.20 2.86
N LEU A 48 -15.33 2.31 3.48
CA LEU A 48 -13.94 2.72 3.63
C LEU A 48 -13.14 1.71 4.49
N LYS A 49 -13.79 1.00 5.42
CA LYS A 49 -13.17 -0.05 6.23
C LYS A 49 -12.81 -1.30 5.44
N LYS A 50 -13.39 -1.48 4.24
CA LYS A 50 -13.09 -2.62 3.35
C LYS A 50 -11.82 -2.37 2.53
N LEU A 51 -11.33 -1.13 2.47
CA LEU A 51 -10.15 -0.77 1.70
C LEU A 51 -8.89 -1.37 2.31
N SER A 52 -7.98 -1.78 1.43
CA SER A 52 -6.63 -2.22 1.78
C SER A 52 -5.62 -1.48 0.92
N GLU A 53 -4.50 -1.10 1.53
CA GLU A 53 -3.41 -0.45 0.79
C GLU A 53 -2.80 -1.43 -0.24
N ASN A 54 -2.26 -0.89 -1.33
CA ASN A 54 -1.58 -1.60 -2.41
C ASN A 54 -2.46 -2.47 -3.32
N ILE A 55 -3.78 -2.24 -3.35
CA ILE A 55 -4.67 -2.86 -4.35
C ILE A 55 -4.83 -1.98 -5.60
N PRO A 56 -5.12 -2.58 -6.77
CA PRO A 56 -5.44 -1.82 -7.98
C PRO A 56 -6.65 -0.91 -7.78
N ARG A 57 -6.67 0.23 -8.49
CA ARG A 57 -7.77 1.21 -8.46
C ARG A 57 -9.12 0.54 -8.66
N ASP A 58 -9.28 -0.28 -9.69
CA ASP A 58 -10.58 -0.86 -10.01
C ASP A 58 -11.07 -1.83 -8.92
N SER A 59 -10.15 -2.52 -8.24
CA SER A 59 -10.48 -3.33 -7.06
C SER A 59 -10.94 -2.44 -5.89
N ALA A 60 -10.23 -1.34 -5.63
CA ALA A 60 -10.63 -0.38 -4.61
C ALA A 60 -12.01 0.23 -4.91
N MET A 61 -12.25 0.67 -6.16
CA MET A 61 -13.51 1.26 -6.57
C MET A 61 -14.67 0.27 -6.41
N LYS A 62 -14.47 -1.01 -6.77
CA LYS A 62 -15.48 -2.05 -6.56
C LYS A 62 -15.89 -2.23 -5.10
N LEU A 63 -14.96 -2.05 -4.15
CA LEU A 63 -15.26 -2.16 -2.71
C LEU A 63 -16.07 -0.98 -2.18
N LEU A 64 -16.09 0.12 -2.92
CA LEU A 64 -16.81 1.36 -2.58
C LEU A 64 -18.17 1.47 -3.27
N LEU A 65 -18.49 0.55 -4.18
CA LEU A 65 -19.81 0.42 -4.77
C LEU A 65 -20.82 -0.05 -3.71
N ASP A 66 -22.06 0.39 -3.86
CA ASP A 66 -23.17 -0.26 -3.16
C ASP A 66 -23.41 -1.66 -3.72
N GLU A 67 -23.88 -2.56 -2.87
CA GLU A 67 -24.22 -3.91 -3.28
C GLU A 67 -25.32 -3.85 -4.35
N GLY A 68 -25.03 -4.38 -5.55
CA GLY A 68 -25.95 -4.35 -6.69
C GLY A 68 -25.88 -3.09 -7.57
N ALA A 69 -24.97 -2.15 -7.31
CA ALA A 69 -24.76 -1.01 -8.19
C ALA A 69 -24.17 -1.43 -9.55
N PRO A 70 -24.57 -0.79 -10.67
CA PRO A 70 -23.97 -1.03 -11.98
C PRO A 70 -22.45 -0.74 -11.96
N PRO A 71 -21.62 -1.61 -12.57
CA PRO A 71 -20.16 -1.49 -12.52
C PRO A 71 -19.59 -0.25 -13.23
N ASP A 72 -20.35 0.37 -14.13
CA ASP A 72 -19.93 1.56 -14.90
C ASP A 72 -20.24 2.90 -14.22
N SER A 73 -20.87 2.86 -13.05
CA SER A 73 -20.98 4.04 -12.23
C SER A 73 -19.64 4.24 -11.51
N ALA A 74 -19.13 5.47 -11.47
CA ALA A 74 -18.29 5.89 -10.35
C ALA A 74 -19.24 6.48 -9.28
N PRO A 75 -20.06 5.66 -8.60
CA PRO A 75 -20.91 6.17 -7.54
C PRO A 75 -19.98 6.70 -6.45
N HIS A 76 -20.48 7.65 -5.68
CA HIS A 76 -19.76 8.18 -4.52
C HIS A 76 -18.48 8.96 -4.82
N VAL A 77 -18.08 9.18 -6.07
CA VAL A 77 -17.01 10.16 -6.38
C VAL A 77 -17.64 11.52 -6.65
N TYR A 78 -17.37 12.48 -5.77
CA TYR A 78 -17.80 13.88 -5.90
C TYR A 78 -16.98 14.59 -6.97
N ARG A 79 -15.64 14.51 -6.87
CA ARG A 79 -14.68 15.04 -7.84
C ARG A 79 -13.37 14.27 -7.83
N GLU A 80 -12.55 14.45 -8.86
CA GLU A 80 -11.17 13.94 -8.89
C GLU A 80 -10.15 15.08 -9.05
N ALA A 81 -8.98 14.94 -8.42
CA ALA A 81 -7.78 15.70 -8.74
C ALA A 81 -6.69 14.77 -9.27
N ARG A 82 -5.89 15.24 -10.23
CA ARG A 82 -4.81 14.46 -10.85
C ARG A 82 -3.54 15.28 -10.94
N TYR A 83 -2.41 14.69 -10.56
CA TYR A 83 -1.10 15.32 -10.59
C TYR A 83 -0.08 14.34 -11.18
N LEU A 84 0.90 14.87 -11.91
CA LEU A 84 2.09 14.14 -12.35
C LEU A 84 3.30 14.79 -11.66
N VAL A 85 3.89 14.08 -10.69
CA VAL A 85 5.03 14.56 -9.90
C VAL A 85 6.09 13.47 -9.91
N ASP A 86 7.32 13.83 -10.29
CA ASP A 86 8.47 12.91 -10.36
C ASP A 86 8.20 11.61 -11.13
N GLY A 87 7.44 11.69 -12.22
CA GLY A 87 7.07 10.53 -13.05
C GLY A 87 6.02 9.61 -12.42
N ARG A 88 5.39 10.01 -11.31
CA ARG A 88 4.31 9.27 -10.65
C ARG A 88 2.99 10.00 -10.85
N PHE A 89 1.97 9.26 -11.26
CA PHE A 89 0.60 9.76 -11.39
C PHE A 89 -0.12 9.65 -10.06
N TYR A 90 -0.44 10.78 -9.45
CA TYR A 90 -1.29 10.87 -8.28
C TYR A 90 -2.72 11.14 -8.74
N ARG A 91 -3.67 10.33 -8.27
CA ARG A 91 -5.10 10.54 -8.46
C ARG A 91 -5.77 10.55 -7.11
N ILE A 92 -6.49 11.62 -6.83
CA ILE A 92 -7.23 11.80 -5.59
C ILE A 92 -8.70 11.79 -5.95
N ALA A 93 -9.42 10.75 -5.56
CA ALA A 93 -10.87 10.71 -5.67
C ALA A 93 -11.45 11.21 -4.33
N TYR A 94 -12.25 12.28 -4.38
CA TYR A 94 -12.96 12.76 -3.21
C TYR A 94 -14.28 12.02 -3.10
N TYR A 95 -14.28 11.04 -2.21
CA TYR A 95 -15.39 10.14 -1.97
C TYR A 95 -16.46 10.80 -1.11
N THR A 96 -17.74 10.69 -1.47
CA THR A 96 -18.91 11.10 -0.69
C THR A 96 -19.78 9.88 -0.38
N LYS A 97 -20.30 9.78 0.83
CA LYS A 97 -21.28 8.75 1.19
C LYS A 97 -22.66 8.91 0.55
N THR A 98 -22.98 10.10 0.02
CA THR A 98 -24.35 10.51 -0.39
C THR A 98 -24.58 10.54 -1.89
N ASP A 99 -23.66 9.97 -2.69
CA ASP A 99 -23.69 10.04 -4.17
C ASP A 99 -23.75 11.46 -4.76
N ARG A 100 -23.51 12.49 -3.93
CA ARG A 100 -23.49 13.88 -4.37
C ARG A 100 -22.51 14.05 -5.53
N LYS A 101 -22.97 14.69 -6.60
CA LYS A 101 -22.13 15.09 -7.74
C LYS A 101 -21.76 16.55 -7.63
N GLU A 102 -20.56 16.89 -8.08
CA GLU A 102 -20.10 18.27 -8.19
C GLU A 102 -21.03 19.04 -9.13
N ALA A 103 -21.72 20.06 -8.62
CA ALA A 103 -22.72 20.83 -9.36
C ALA A 103 -22.28 22.29 -9.54
N ASN A 104 -21.11 22.51 -10.16
CA ASN A 104 -20.48 23.84 -10.26
C ASN A 104 -20.48 24.59 -8.92
N ASP A 105 -20.23 23.86 -7.83
CA ASP A 105 -20.28 24.42 -6.48
C ASP A 105 -19.14 25.40 -6.26
N THR A 106 -19.44 26.54 -5.64
CA THR A 106 -18.42 27.49 -5.21
C THR A 106 -17.62 26.90 -4.05
N LEU A 107 -16.39 27.38 -3.84
CA LEU A 107 -15.54 26.96 -2.72
C LEU A 107 -16.27 27.09 -1.37
N GLU A 108 -17.10 28.11 -1.20
CA GLU A 108 -17.91 28.33 0.01
C GLU A 108 -18.92 27.20 0.27
N LYS A 109 -19.47 26.60 -0.78
CA LYS A 109 -20.38 25.45 -0.69
C LYS A 109 -19.63 24.14 -0.47
N VAL A 110 -18.43 24.02 -1.04
CA VAL A 110 -17.61 22.80 -0.96
C VAL A 110 -16.87 22.70 0.37
N ALA A 111 -16.39 23.80 0.94
CA ALA A 111 -15.64 23.84 2.19
C ALA A 111 -16.27 23.00 3.32
N PRO A 112 -17.55 23.17 3.69
CA PRO A 112 -18.16 22.33 4.74
C PRO A 112 -18.28 20.85 4.33
N LEU A 113 -18.39 20.54 3.04
CA LEU A 113 -18.41 19.15 2.57
C LEU A 113 -17.05 18.49 2.73
N LEU A 114 -15.96 19.23 2.56
CA LEU A 114 -14.61 18.68 2.72
C LEU A 114 -14.39 18.13 4.12
N ASP A 115 -14.90 18.82 5.15
CA ASP A 115 -14.73 18.42 6.54
C ASP A 115 -15.66 17.27 6.96
N ASP A 116 -16.93 17.32 6.56
CA ASP A 116 -17.95 16.45 7.14
C ASP A 116 -18.31 15.25 6.26
N GLU A 117 -18.12 15.36 4.95
CA GLU A 117 -18.72 14.44 3.96
C GLU A 117 -17.69 13.77 3.06
N LEU A 118 -16.68 14.53 2.63
CA LEU A 118 -15.72 14.06 1.64
C LEU A 118 -14.55 13.36 2.31
N THR A 119 -14.18 12.19 1.78
CA THR A 119 -12.97 11.47 2.17
C THR A 119 -12.06 11.34 0.96
N PRO A 120 -10.82 11.84 1.00
CA PRO A 120 -9.88 11.66 -0.10
C PRO A 120 -9.42 10.21 -0.14
N ILE A 121 -9.39 9.63 -1.35
CA ILE A 121 -8.84 8.31 -1.65
C ILE A 121 -7.73 8.50 -2.65
N VAL A 122 -6.51 8.14 -2.26
CA VAL A 122 -5.28 8.51 -2.96
C VAL A 122 -4.69 7.30 -3.66
N PHE A 123 -4.61 7.39 -4.98
CA PHE A 123 -3.95 6.42 -5.84
C PHE A 123 -2.63 7.00 -6.32
N VAL A 124 -1.61 6.13 -6.40
CA VAL A 124 -0.34 6.46 -7.05
C VAL A 124 -0.07 5.38 -8.09
N ASN A 125 0.10 5.79 -9.36
CA ASN A 125 0.18 4.89 -10.51
C ASN A 125 -0.96 3.85 -10.49
N ASP A 126 -2.19 4.34 -10.31
CA ASP A 126 -3.43 3.55 -10.20
C ASP A 126 -3.43 2.45 -9.12
N THR A 127 -2.55 2.55 -8.12
CA THR A 127 -2.53 1.68 -6.94
C THR A 127 -3.00 2.47 -5.72
N LEU A 128 -3.96 1.94 -4.95
CA LEU A 128 -4.43 2.56 -3.72
C LEU A 128 -3.29 2.65 -2.71
N ARG A 129 -2.98 3.86 -2.22
CA ARG A 129 -1.93 4.08 -1.23
C ARG A 129 -2.48 4.41 0.13
N VAL A 130 -3.38 5.38 0.20
CA VAL A 130 -3.99 5.85 1.44
C VAL A 130 -5.39 6.37 1.19
N TRP A 131 -6.14 6.58 2.27
CA TRP A 131 -7.39 7.31 2.29
C TRP A 131 -7.50 8.09 3.60
N GLY A 132 -8.37 9.10 3.63
CA GLY A 132 -8.52 10.00 4.77
C GLY A 132 -7.64 11.24 4.65
N TRP A 133 -8.10 12.32 5.29
CA TRP A 133 -7.53 13.65 5.13
C TRP A 133 -6.11 13.78 5.66
N ASP A 134 -5.84 13.35 6.89
CA ASP A 134 -4.52 13.50 7.51
C ASP A 134 -3.42 12.89 6.63
N LYS A 135 -3.65 11.66 6.15
CA LYS A 135 -2.71 10.97 5.25
C LYS A 135 -2.57 11.65 3.89
N TRP A 136 -3.66 12.24 3.38
CA TRP A 136 -3.62 12.98 2.12
C TRP A 136 -2.85 14.30 2.27
N GLU A 137 -3.07 15.04 3.35
CA GLU A 137 -2.38 16.28 3.67
C GLU A 137 -0.87 16.06 3.82
N ASP A 138 -0.46 14.98 4.50
CA ASP A 138 0.94 14.57 4.62
C ASP A 138 1.59 14.31 3.25
N ILE A 139 0.90 13.58 2.37
CA ILE A 139 1.39 13.32 1.01
C ILE A 139 1.46 14.62 0.22
N ALA A 140 0.41 15.43 0.27
CA ALA A 140 0.31 16.67 -0.49
C ALA A 140 1.40 17.67 -0.11
N ALA A 141 1.71 17.79 1.19
CA ALA A 141 2.82 18.57 1.70
C ALA A 141 4.18 18.06 1.17
N THR A 142 4.35 16.74 1.12
CA THR A 142 5.58 16.09 0.61
C THR A 142 5.78 16.33 -0.89
N ILE A 143 4.71 16.28 -1.69
CA ILE A 143 4.78 16.45 -3.15
C ILE A 143 4.49 17.89 -3.61
N HIS A 144 4.31 18.81 -2.67
CA HIS A 144 4.07 20.24 -2.89
C HIS A 144 2.88 20.56 -3.81
N VAL A 145 1.76 19.85 -3.64
CA VAL A 145 0.51 20.12 -4.38
C VAL A 145 -0.54 20.78 -3.50
N PRO A 146 -1.45 21.59 -4.07
CA PRO A 146 -2.49 22.24 -3.29
C PRO A 146 -3.48 21.22 -2.72
N VAL A 147 -3.82 21.39 -1.44
CA VAL A 147 -4.97 20.74 -0.80
C VAL A 147 -6.11 21.75 -0.76
N PRO A 148 -7.34 21.37 -1.11
CA PRO A 148 -8.51 22.23 -0.92
C PRO A 148 -8.59 22.70 0.55
N PRO A 149 -8.77 23.99 0.81
CA PRO A 149 -8.83 24.51 2.17
C PRO A 149 -10.04 23.94 2.91
N ARG A 150 -9.78 23.46 4.12
CA ARG A 150 -10.73 22.93 5.10
C ARG A 150 -10.94 23.96 6.22
N ARG A 151 -12.08 23.91 6.91
CA ARG A 151 -12.43 24.89 7.96
C ARG A 151 -11.97 24.48 9.35
#